data_AF-A0A1B8C442-F1
#
_entry.id   AF-A0A1B8C442-F1
#
_cell.length_a   1.000
_cell.length_b   1.000
_cell.length_c   1.000
_cell.angle_alpha   90.00
_cell.angle_beta   90.00
_cell.angle_gamma   90.00
#
_symmetry.space_group_name_H-M   'P 1'
#
loop_
_entity.id
_entity.type
_entity.pdbx_description
1 polymer ?
#
loop_
_entity_poly.entity_id
_entity_poly.type
_entity_poly.pdbx_seq_one_letter_code
_entity_poly.pdbx_strand_id
1 'polypeptide(L)'
;MGDALRALQMSRSLRLKIIQTSSRRQLSDALLEKTIKEFHINVHTKEVNRQMQGIFPADTLTSPPKKYELKERAAIVKMLGMSLNDLDEDQVIEVRIAFVDNLALICNRQECPRKYKGLKLEKQQPEHHSDV
;
A
#
# COMPACT_ATOMS: atom_id res chain seq x y z
N MET A 1 44.23 34.83 16.18
CA MET A 1 43.04 34.13 16.74
C MET A 1 41.87 33.99 15.76
N GLY A 2 41.73 34.82 14.72
CA GLY A 2 40.60 34.75 13.78
C GLY A 2 40.54 33.51 12.88
N ASP A 3 41.69 32.98 12.44
CA ASP A 3 41.74 31.88 11.47
C ASP A 3 41.35 30.53 12.07
N ALA A 4 41.75 30.27 13.32
CA ALA A 4 41.37 29.05 14.04
C ALA A 4 39.86 29.00 14.29
N LEU A 5 39.24 30.14 14.63
CA LEU A 5 37.79 30.24 14.80
C LEU A 5 37.05 30.02 13.48
N ARG A 6 37.58 30.56 12.38
CA ARG A 6 37.02 30.38 11.03
C ARG A 6 37.14 28.93 10.56
N ALA A 7 38.28 28.28 10.79
CA ALA A 7 38.49 26.87 10.48
C ALA A 7 37.56 25.95 11.28
N LEU A 8 37.35 26.26 12.57
CA LEU A 8 36.41 25.53 13.43
C LEU A 8 34.96 25.67 12.92
N GLN A 9 34.55 26.87 12.51
CA GLN A 9 33.23 27.13 11.92
C GLN A 9 33.03 26.41 10.59
N MET A 10 34.04 26.42 9.70
CA MET A 10 33.96 25.69 8.43
C MET A 10 33.88 24.17 8.64
N SER A 11 34.69 23.62 9.55
CA SER A 11 34.66 22.19 9.91
C SER A 11 33.29 21.78 10.45
N ARG A 12 32.68 22.62 11.30
CA ARG A 12 31.33 22.39 11.83
C ARG A 12 30.26 22.45 10.74
N SER A 13 30.35 23.42 9.83
CA SER A 13 29.44 23.53 8.67
C SER A 13 29.55 22.32 7.74
N LEU A 14 30.76 21.85 7.47
CA LEU A 14 31.00 20.70 6.60
C LEU A 14 30.43 19.41 7.21
N ARG A 15 30.64 19.18 8.52
CA ARG A 15 30.04 18.04 9.23
C ARG A 15 28.51 18.05 9.16
N LEU A 16 27.89 19.21 9.36
CA LEU A 16 26.43 19.36 9.28
C LEU A 16 25.91 19.04 7.86
N LYS A 17 26.60 19.51 6.81
CA LYS A 17 26.25 19.18 5.43
C LYS A 17 26.35 17.68 5.15
N ILE A 18 27.42 17.03 5.61
CA ILE A 18 27.62 15.59 5.42
C ILE A 18 26.47 14.80 6.07
N ILE A 19 26.15 15.11 7.34
CA ILE A 19 25.05 14.46 8.07
C ILE A 19 23.72 14.67 7.36
N GLN A 20 23.44 15.89 6.88
CA GLN A 20 22.21 16.17 6.15
C GLN A 20 22.13 15.38 4.84
N THR A 21 23.23 15.25 4.10
CA THR A 21 23.26 14.47 2.86
C THR A 21 23.08 12.97 3.10
N SER A 22 23.66 12.40 4.16
CA SER A 22 23.47 10.98 4.50
C SER A 22 22.03 10.69 4.93
N SER A 23 21.41 11.58 5.72
CA SER A 23 20.01 11.42 6.12
C SER A 23 19.05 11.51 4.93
N ARG A 24 19.32 12.40 3.96
CA ARG A 24 18.52 12.48 2.72
C ARG A 24 18.63 11.20 1.88
N ARG A 25 19.82 10.61 1.79
CA ARG A 25 20.03 9.33 1.08
C ARG A 25 19.25 8.20 1.75
N GLN A 26 19.37 8.05 3.07
CA GLN A 26 18.64 7.03 3.82
C GLN A 26 17.11 7.14 3.64
N LEU A 27 16.57 8.36 3.67
CA LEU A 27 15.14 8.58 3.41
C LEU A 27 14.76 8.19 1.98
N SER A 28 15.58 8.55 1.00
CA SER A 28 15.38 8.18 -0.41
C SER A 28 15.37 6.67 -0.59
N ASP A 29 16.34 5.96 0.01
CA ASP A 29 16.45 4.50 -0.09
C ASP A 29 15.25 3.80 0.54
N ALA A 30 14.80 4.28 1.70
CA ALA A 30 13.60 3.75 2.37
C ALA A 30 12.33 3.97 1.55
N LEU A 31 12.19 5.14 0.91
CA LEU A 31 11.05 5.41 0.02
C LEU A 31 11.09 4.54 -1.24
N LEU A 32 12.27 4.40 -1.85
CA LEU A 32 12.47 3.55 -3.01
C LEU A 32 12.10 2.09 -2.70
N GLU A 33 12.61 1.55 -1.60
CA GLU A 33 12.32 0.18 -1.16
C GLU A 33 10.82 -0.04 -0.91
N LYS A 34 10.15 0.95 -0.29
CA LYS A 34 8.70 0.91 -0.09
C LYS A 34 7.95 0.92 -1.42
N THR A 35 8.31 1.81 -2.34
CA THR A 35 7.69 1.90 -3.66
C THR A 35 7.91 0.62 -4.48
N ILE A 36 9.10 0.02 -4.42
CA ILE A 36 9.40 -1.26 -5.06
C ILE A 36 8.50 -2.35 -4.49
N LYS A 37 8.36 -2.45 -3.18
CA LYS A 37 7.47 -3.44 -2.53
C LYS A 37 6.01 -3.25 -2.92
N GLU A 38 5.53 -2.02 -2.92
CA GLU A 38 4.16 -1.68 -3.30
C GLU A 38 3.88 -1.99 -4.78
N PHE A 39 4.85 -1.74 -5.65
CA PHE A 39 4.79 -2.12 -7.06
C PHE A 39 4.68 -3.64 -7.23
N HIS A 40 5.48 -4.43 -6.50
CA HIS A 40 5.44 -5.90 -6.59
C HIS A 40 4.16 -6.54 -6.00
N ILE A 41 3.47 -5.85 -5.09
CA ILE A 41 2.14 -6.31 -4.62
C ILE A 41 1.09 -6.14 -5.72
N ASN A 42 1.20 -5.07 -6.51
CA ASN A 42 0.19 -4.70 -7.51
C ASN A 42 0.48 -5.30 -8.89
N VAL A 43 1.74 -5.57 -9.21
CA VAL A 43 2.15 -6.19 -10.47
C VAL A 43 2.16 -7.71 -10.33
N HIS A 44 1.34 -8.37 -11.14
CA HIS A 44 1.34 -9.83 -11.23
C HIS A 44 2.57 -10.28 -12.02
N THR A 45 3.74 -10.41 -11.37
CA THR A 45 5.03 -10.72 -12.02
C THR A 45 4.97 -11.98 -12.87
N LYS A 46 4.12 -12.95 -12.48
CA LYS A 46 3.85 -14.18 -13.25
C LYS A 46 3.17 -13.90 -14.58
N GLU A 47 2.29 -12.89 -14.65
CA GLU A 47 1.62 -12.49 -15.89
C GLU A 47 2.57 -11.76 -16.82
N VAL A 48 3.36 -10.82 -16.28
CA VAL A 48 4.39 -10.12 -17.05
C VAL A 48 5.37 -11.12 -17.68
N ASN A 49 5.83 -12.10 -16.91
CA ASN A 49 6.72 -13.14 -17.42
C ASN A 49 6.06 -14.01 -18.50
N ARG A 50 4.75 -14.31 -18.40
CA ARG A 50 4.01 -15.04 -19.45
C ARG A 50 3.96 -14.24 -20.75
N GLN A 51 3.62 -12.97 -20.69
CA GLN A 51 3.57 -12.10 -21.86
C GLN A 51 4.94 -11.94 -22.52
N MET A 52 6.00 -11.83 -21.72
CA MET A 52 7.39 -11.81 -22.23
C MET A 52 7.81 -13.12 -22.92
N GLN A 53 7.13 -14.24 -22.65
CA GLN A 53 7.30 -15.52 -23.33
C GLN A 53 6.34 -15.69 -24.53
N GLY A 54 5.66 -14.61 -24.95
CA GLY A 54 4.70 -14.65 -26.07
C GLY A 54 3.40 -15.37 -25.74
N ILE A 55 3.17 -15.70 -24.47
CA ILE A 55 1.91 -16.30 -24.00
C ILE A 55 0.92 -15.14 -23.85
N PHE A 56 -0.05 -15.08 -24.76
CA PHE A 56 -1.14 -14.12 -24.66
C PHE A 56 -1.88 -14.28 -23.33
N PRO A 57 -2.42 -13.18 -22.76
CA PRO A 57 -3.24 -13.27 -21.56
C PRO A 57 -4.37 -14.28 -21.81
N ALA A 58 -4.30 -15.44 -21.16
CA ALA A 58 -5.42 -16.36 -21.16
C ALA A 58 -6.52 -15.76 -20.28
N ASP A 59 -7.79 -15.92 -20.67
CA ASP A 59 -8.97 -15.29 -20.04
C ASP A 59 -9.09 -15.46 -18.52
N THR A 60 -8.33 -16.36 -17.90
CA THR A 60 -8.36 -16.56 -16.46
C THR A 60 -6.98 -16.88 -15.91
N LEU A 61 -6.19 -15.83 -15.63
CA LEU A 61 -5.59 -15.81 -14.31
C LEU A 61 -6.74 -15.54 -13.35
N THR A 62 -7.30 -16.61 -12.76
CA THR A 62 -7.99 -16.45 -11.49
C THR A 62 -6.98 -15.78 -10.57
N SER A 63 -7.08 -14.46 -10.43
CA SER A 63 -6.35 -13.73 -9.40
C SER A 63 -6.50 -14.56 -8.13
N PRO A 64 -5.41 -14.79 -7.36
CA PRO A 64 -5.57 -15.39 -6.05
C PRO A 64 -6.74 -14.67 -5.35
N PRO A 65 -7.68 -15.42 -4.73
CA PRO A 65 -8.95 -14.87 -4.28
C PRO A 65 -8.66 -13.60 -3.50
N LYS A 66 -9.06 -12.47 -4.08
CA LYS A 66 -8.72 -11.16 -3.54
C LYS A 66 -9.33 -11.10 -2.15
N LYS A 67 -8.48 -11.09 -1.11
CA LYS A 67 -8.96 -10.95 0.27
C LYS A 67 -9.43 -9.51 0.43
N TYR A 68 -10.74 -9.31 0.41
CA TYR A 68 -11.33 -8.02 0.72
C TYR A 68 -11.22 -7.78 2.23
N GLU A 69 -10.81 -6.57 2.62
CA GLU A 69 -10.73 -6.15 4.03
C GLU A 69 -12.11 -6.19 4.71
N LEU A 70 -13.17 -5.89 3.94
CA LEU A 70 -14.56 -5.90 4.39
C LEU A 70 -15.33 -7.03 3.72
N LYS A 71 -16.13 -7.74 4.52
CA LYS A 71 -16.99 -8.83 4.04
C LYS A 71 -18.04 -8.33 3.04
N GLU A 72 -18.53 -7.11 3.24
CA GLU A 72 -19.53 -6.46 2.39
C GLU A 72 -18.97 -6.20 0.99
N ARG A 73 -17.68 -5.84 0.88
CA ARG A 73 -17.00 -5.67 -0.43
C ARG A 73 -16.88 -6.99 -1.18
N ALA A 74 -16.57 -8.08 -0.47
CA ALA A 74 -16.56 -9.41 -1.07
C ALA A 74 -17.96 -9.82 -1.55
N ALA A 75 -18.99 -9.54 -0.75
CA ALA A 75 -20.38 -9.81 -1.10
C ALA A 75 -20.83 -9.03 -2.34
N ILE A 76 -20.51 -7.73 -2.42
CA ILE A 76 -20.82 -6.88 -3.58
C ILE A 76 -20.15 -7.40 -4.85
N VAL A 77 -18.85 -7.74 -4.79
CA VAL A 77 -18.16 -8.27 -5.97
C VAL A 77 -18.74 -9.61 -6.41
N LYS A 78 -19.10 -10.48 -5.45
CA LYS A 78 -19.80 -11.72 -5.76
C LYS A 78 -21.11 -11.42 -6.50
N MET A 79 -21.94 -10.50 -5.99
CA MET A 79 -23.21 -10.12 -6.62
C MET A 79 -23.03 -9.48 -8.01
N LEU A 80 -21.99 -8.66 -8.22
CA LEU A 80 -21.68 -8.07 -9.53
C LEU A 80 -21.21 -9.10 -10.56
N GLY A 81 -20.59 -10.19 -10.11
CA GLY A 81 -20.15 -11.29 -10.95
C GLY A 81 -21.19 -12.40 -11.15
N MET A 82 -22.35 -12.31 -10.49
CA MET A 82 -23.41 -13.30 -10.62
C MET A 82 -24.22 -13.09 -11.91
N SER A 83 -24.47 -14.18 -12.63
CA SER A 83 -25.47 -14.19 -13.71
C SER A 83 -26.87 -14.11 -13.08
N LEU A 84 -27.71 -13.23 -13.62
CA LEU A 84 -29.10 -13.08 -13.20
C LEU A 84 -30.08 -13.84 -14.11
N ASN A 85 -29.60 -14.45 -15.19
CA ASN A 85 -30.44 -15.07 -16.22
C ASN A 85 -31.19 -16.32 -15.73
N ASP A 86 -30.68 -16.96 -14.67
CA ASP A 86 -31.23 -18.20 -14.11
C ASP A 86 -32.11 -17.95 -12.87
N LEU A 87 -32.34 -16.69 -12.51
CA LEU A 87 -33.13 -16.29 -11.33
C LEU A 87 -34.53 -15.85 -11.76
N ASP A 88 -35.53 -16.15 -10.93
CA ASP A 88 -36.86 -15.54 -11.06
C ASP A 88 -36.88 -14.08 -10.56
N GLU A 89 -37.98 -13.37 -10.81
CA GLU A 89 -38.11 -11.94 -10.47
C GLU A 89 -37.94 -11.68 -8.97
N ASP A 90 -38.49 -12.54 -8.11
CA ASP A 90 -38.40 -12.37 -6.66
C ASP A 90 -36.94 -12.54 -6.19
N GLN A 91 -36.24 -13.55 -6.70
CA GLN A 91 -34.82 -13.76 -6.43
C GLN A 91 -33.95 -12.60 -6.93
N VAL A 92 -34.26 -12.03 -8.11
CA VAL A 92 -33.55 -10.84 -8.62
C VAL A 92 -33.78 -9.65 -7.70
N ILE A 93 -35.00 -9.46 -7.19
CA ILE A 93 -35.33 -8.40 -6.22
C ILE A 93 -34.54 -8.61 -4.92
N GLU A 94 -34.47 -9.82 -4.38
CA GLU A 94 -33.68 -10.13 -3.19
C GLU A 94 -32.19 -9.82 -3.38
N VAL A 95 -31.61 -10.21 -4.52
CA VAL A 95 -30.20 -9.90 -4.84
C VAL A 95 -29.97 -8.39 -4.90
N ARG A 96 -30.91 -7.63 -5.47
CA ARG A 96 -30.81 -6.16 -5.54
C ARG A 96 -30.92 -5.52 -4.16
N ILE A 97 -31.83 -6.00 -3.30
CA ILE A 97 -31.97 -5.53 -1.92
C ILE A 97 -30.66 -5.81 -1.16
N ALA A 98 -30.16 -7.04 -1.22
CA ALA A 98 -28.91 -7.42 -0.57
C ALA A 98 -27.72 -6.59 -1.07
N PHE A 99 -27.68 -6.26 -2.36
CA PHE A 99 -26.66 -5.39 -2.94
C PHE A 99 -26.71 -3.98 -2.32
N VAL A 100 -27.90 -3.36 -2.28
CA VAL A 100 -28.10 -2.03 -1.71
C VAL A 100 -27.79 -2.01 -0.22
N ASP A 101 -28.20 -3.03 0.53
CA ASP A 101 -27.91 -3.16 1.96
C ASP A 101 -26.41 -3.22 2.23
N ASN A 102 -25.67 -4.06 1.48
CA ASN A 102 -24.23 -4.13 1.60
C ASN A 102 -23.55 -2.80 1.21
N LEU A 103 -24.08 -2.09 0.22
CA LEU A 103 -23.57 -0.78 -0.17
C LEU A 103 -23.79 0.26 0.94
N ALA A 104 -25.00 0.28 1.52
CA ALA A 104 -25.33 1.14 2.65
C ALA A 104 -24.46 0.83 3.87
N LEU A 105 -24.21 -0.44 4.17
CA LEU A 105 -23.29 -0.84 5.25
C LEU A 105 -21.87 -0.33 5.03
N ILE A 106 -21.38 -0.32 3.79
CA ILE A 106 -20.07 0.26 3.45
C ILE A 106 -20.09 1.78 3.59
N CYS A 107 -21.13 2.45 3.13
CA CYS A 107 -21.24 3.91 3.23
C CYS A 107 -21.38 4.39 4.69
N ASN A 108 -22.07 3.60 5.53
CA ASN A 108 -22.31 3.90 6.94
C ASN A 108 -21.13 3.55 7.82
N ARG A 109 -20.33 2.56 7.44
CA ARG A 109 -19.01 2.41 8.02
C ARG A 109 -18.19 3.59 7.51
N GLN A 110 -17.67 4.40 8.43
CA GLN A 110 -16.43 5.11 8.10
C GLN A 110 -15.42 4.01 7.76
N GLU A 111 -15.32 3.66 6.48
CA GLU A 111 -14.03 3.31 5.94
C GLU A 111 -13.15 4.46 6.39
N CYS A 112 -12.19 4.20 7.29
CA CYS A 112 -11.14 5.17 7.56
C CYS A 112 -10.76 5.70 6.18
N PRO A 113 -11.05 6.97 5.83
CA PRO A 113 -11.12 7.39 4.44
C PRO A 113 -9.72 7.30 3.91
N ARG A 114 -9.31 6.13 3.36
CA ARG A 114 -7.95 5.54 3.54
C ARG A 114 -7.08 6.61 4.14
N LYS A 115 -7.12 6.81 5.47
CA LYS A 115 -6.37 7.95 6.03
C LYS A 115 -4.97 7.58 5.62
N TYR A 116 -4.43 8.28 4.64
CA TYR A 116 -3.08 8.10 4.20
C TYR A 116 -2.34 8.46 5.47
N LYS A 117 -1.99 7.43 6.25
CA LYS A 117 -1.34 7.60 7.53
C LYS A 117 0.05 8.00 7.10
N GLY A 118 0.24 9.32 6.88
CA GLY A 118 1.54 9.94 7.02
C GLY A 118 2.09 9.39 8.32
N LEU A 119 3.14 8.59 8.19
CA LEU A 119 3.61 7.70 9.23
C LEU A 119 3.74 8.52 10.51
N LYS A 120 2.87 8.27 11.50
CA LYS A 120 2.99 8.88 12.82
C LYS A 120 4.30 8.38 13.39
N LEU A 121 5.20 9.31 13.62
CA LEU A 121 6.51 9.10 14.22
C LEU A 121 6.27 8.88 15.72
N GLU A 122 5.90 7.66 16.10
CA GLU A 122 5.88 7.28 17.51
C GLU A 122 7.29 6.83 17.90
N LYS A 123 7.92 7.71 18.68
CA LYS A 123 9.22 7.51 19.30
C LYS A 123 9.12 6.29 20.23
N GLN A 124 9.87 5.24 19.94
CA GLN A 124 10.32 4.31 20.97
C GLN A 124 11.84 4.41 21.08
N GLN A 125 12.26 4.63 22.32
CA GLN A 125 13.64 4.82 22.73
C GLN A 125 14.48 3.57 22.44
N PRO A 126 15.79 3.73 22.19
CA PRO A 126 16.69 2.60 22.11
C PRO A 126 16.88 2.03 23.51
N GLU A 127 16.48 0.77 23.71
CA GLU A 127 17.03 -0.03 24.80
C GLU A 127 18.53 -0.21 24.56
N HIS A 128 19.29 0.10 25.61
CA HIS A 128 20.72 -0.09 25.71
C HIS A 128 21.03 -1.58 25.61
N HIS A 129 21.61 -2.02 24.49
CA HIS A 129 22.47 -3.20 24.51
C HIS A 129 23.91 -2.72 24.53
N SER A 130 24.48 -2.74 25.73
CA SER A 130 25.90 -2.85 25.98
C SER A 130 26.39 -4.18 25.43
N ASP A 131 27.47 -4.18 24.65
CA ASP A 131 28.33 -5.34 24.53
C ASP A 131 29.80 -4.91 24.45
N VAL A 132 30.52 -5.41 25.47
CA VAL A 132 31.91 -5.87 25.55
C VAL A 132 33.04 -4.90 25.21
#